data_AF-A0A969PUT0-F1
#
_entry.id   AF-A0A969PUT0-F1
#
_cell.length_a   1.000
_cell.length_b   1.000
_cell.length_c   1.000
_cell.angle_alpha   90.00
_cell.angle_beta   90.00
_cell.angle_gamma   90.00
#
_symmetry.space_group_name_H-M   'P 1'
#
loop_
_entity.id
_entity.type
_entity.pdbx_description
1 polymer ?
#
loop_
_entity_poly.entity_id
_entity_poly.type
_entity_poly.pdbx_seq_one_letter_code
_entity_poly.pdbx_strand_id
1 'polypeptide(L)'
;MGTLPNGIDARTADETLIGIFWAYDGAAGLGTPPRLYNQIVRRLAIAKGNTEAQNARLFALVNAAMGDAGILAWDQKYIHDLWRPVVGIREHDESFGPAATEANNDISNDGDPFWLPLGAPNSNSTKKNFTPNFPAYPSGHATFGAAAF
;
A
#
# COMPACT_ATOMS: atom_id res chain seq x y z
N MET A 1 -20.54 -7.46 6.24
CA MET A 1 -19.48 -6.72 6.96
C MET A 1 -18.83 -7.76 7.84
N GLY A 2 -17.61 -8.18 7.51
CA GLY A 2 -16.92 -9.22 8.29
C GLY A 2 -16.83 -8.79 9.75
N THR A 3 -17.27 -9.65 10.66
CA THR A 3 -17.18 -9.40 12.10
C THR A 3 -15.75 -9.60 12.53
N LEU A 4 -15.18 -8.64 13.26
CA LEU A 4 -13.86 -8.81 13.85
C LEU A 4 -13.89 -9.99 14.84
N PRO A 5 -12.81 -10.78 14.95
CA PRO A 5 -12.69 -11.78 16.00
C PRO A 5 -12.90 -11.17 17.39
N ASN A 6 -13.42 -11.97 18.32
CA ASN A 6 -13.59 -11.54 19.70
C ASN A 6 -12.26 -11.08 20.30
N GLY A 7 -12.26 -9.90 20.95
CA GLY A 7 -11.07 -9.33 21.59
C GLY A 7 -10.17 -8.50 20.67
N ILE A 8 -10.55 -8.28 19.41
CA ILE A 8 -9.87 -7.34 18.51
C ILE A 8 -10.67 -6.04 18.42
N ASP A 9 -9.99 -4.93 18.69
CA ASP A 9 -10.58 -3.60 18.57
C ASP A 9 -10.86 -3.26 17.10
N ALA A 10 -12.00 -2.61 16.88
CA ALA A 10 -12.33 -2.10 15.56
C ALA A 10 -11.44 -0.92 15.19
N ARG A 11 -11.06 -0.88 13.90
CA ARG A 11 -10.35 0.26 13.32
C ARG A 11 -11.06 1.56 13.70
N THR A 12 -10.32 2.50 14.26
CA THR A 12 -10.83 3.80 14.68
C THR A 12 -11.10 4.71 13.49
N ALA A 13 -11.80 5.83 13.75
CA ALA A 13 -11.99 6.87 12.74
C ALA A 13 -10.64 7.46 12.27
N ASP A 14 -9.74 7.72 13.21
CA ASP A 14 -8.41 8.29 12.91
C ASP A 14 -7.56 7.34 12.06
N GLU A 15 -7.55 6.04 12.38
CA GLU A 15 -6.85 5.04 11.56
C GLU A 15 -7.42 4.93 10.14
N THR A 16 -8.74 5.09 9.99
CA THR A 16 -9.40 5.15 8.68
C THR A 16 -8.95 6.38 7.89
N LEU A 17 -8.88 7.55 8.55
CA LEU A 17 -8.42 8.78 7.94
C LEU A 17 -6.95 8.70 7.51
N ILE A 18 -6.08 8.12 8.36
CA ILE A 18 -4.67 7.89 8.05
C ILE A 18 -4.55 7.00 6.81
N GLY A 19 -5.30 5.89 6.76
CA GLY A 19 -5.28 4.98 5.60
C GLY A 19 -5.70 5.66 4.30
N ILE A 20 -6.74 6.51 4.33
CA ILE A 20 -7.22 7.24 3.16
C ILE A 20 -6.25 8.35 2.74
N PHE A 21 -5.66 9.06 3.71
CA PHE A 21 -4.77 10.20 3.45
C PHE A 21 -3.59 9.83 2.54
N TRP A 22 -2.99 8.65 2.79
CA TRP A 22 -1.82 8.17 2.06
C TRP A 22 -2.13 7.41 0.76
N ALA A 23 -3.41 7.25 0.41
CA ALA A 23 -3.84 6.38 -0.68
C ALA A 23 -3.23 6.74 -2.04
N TYR A 24 -3.70 7.82 -2.69
CA TYR A 24 -3.23 8.23 -4.02
C TYR A 24 -3.10 7.03 -4.99
N ASP A 25 -4.10 6.14 -5.03
CA ASP A 25 -4.03 4.87 -5.76
C ASP A 25 -4.38 5.01 -7.26
N GLY A 26 -3.92 6.09 -7.90
CA GLY A 26 -4.19 6.34 -9.33
C GLY A 26 -5.59 6.88 -9.63
N ALA A 27 -6.28 7.41 -8.62
CA ALA A 27 -7.62 7.98 -8.78
C ALA A 27 -7.64 9.19 -9.73
N ALA A 28 -8.74 9.34 -10.47
CA ALA A 28 -8.91 10.41 -11.45
C ALA A 28 -8.78 11.80 -10.80
N GLY A 29 -7.92 12.66 -11.37
CA GLY A 29 -7.65 13.99 -10.80
C GLY A 29 -6.78 14.01 -9.54
N LEU A 30 -6.41 12.85 -8.98
CA LEU A 30 -5.51 12.74 -7.83
C LEU A 30 -4.12 12.22 -8.23
N GLY A 31 -4.01 11.15 -9.03
CA GLY A 31 -2.72 10.56 -9.41
C GLY A 31 -2.18 9.52 -8.41
N THR A 32 -0.86 9.32 -8.41
CA THR A 32 -0.14 8.21 -7.74
C THR A 32 0.65 8.66 -6.48
N PRO A 33 1.12 7.74 -5.61
CA PRO A 33 1.80 8.11 -4.37
C PRO A 33 3.01 9.06 -4.53
N PRO A 34 3.89 8.91 -5.56
CA PRO A 34 4.98 9.86 -5.80
C PRO A 34 4.53 11.31 -6.00
N ARG A 35 3.29 11.56 -6.43
CA ARG A 35 2.73 12.92 -6.51
C ARG A 35 2.51 13.50 -5.11
N LEU A 36 1.89 12.74 -4.19
CA LEU A 36 1.70 13.17 -2.80
C LEU A 36 3.05 13.45 -2.13
N TYR A 37 4.02 12.56 -2.31
CA TYR A 37 5.34 12.72 -1.72
C TYR A 37 6.04 13.97 -2.24
N ASN A 38 6.00 14.25 -3.55
CA ASN A 38 6.50 15.52 -4.08
C ASN A 38 5.72 16.75 -3.56
N GLN A 39 4.41 16.66 -3.31
CA GLN A 39 3.66 17.74 -2.68
C GLN A 39 4.17 18.03 -1.26
N ILE A 40 4.52 17.00 -0.50
CA ILE A 40 5.12 17.12 0.84
C ILE A 40 6.53 17.71 0.75
N VAL A 41 7.39 17.16 -0.11
CA VAL A 41 8.77 17.66 -0.31
C VAL A 41 8.78 19.14 -0.73
N ARG A 42 7.83 19.57 -1.57
CA ARG A 42 7.65 21.00 -1.91
C ARG A 42 7.33 21.87 -0.69
N ARG A 43 6.47 21.40 0.22
CA ARG A 43 6.17 22.12 1.46
C ARG A 43 7.40 22.24 2.34
N LEU A 44 8.20 21.18 2.45
CA LEU A 44 9.46 21.19 3.20
C LEU A 44 10.49 22.15 2.60
N ALA A 45 10.66 22.14 1.28
CA ALA A 45 11.55 23.04 0.56
C ALA A 45 11.22 24.52 0.81
N ILE A 46 9.93 24.87 0.78
CA ILE A 46 9.44 26.23 1.09
C ILE A 46 9.72 26.57 2.56
N ALA A 47 9.39 25.66 3.49
CA ALA A 47 9.59 25.88 4.92
C ALA A 47 11.08 26.05 5.30
N LYS A 48 11.99 25.43 4.55
CA LYS A 48 13.44 25.57 4.72
C LYS A 48 14.02 26.82 4.05
N GLY A 49 13.25 27.53 3.23
CA GLY A 49 13.74 28.70 2.49
C GLY A 49 14.81 28.34 1.46
N ASN A 50 14.70 27.16 0.83
CA ASN A 50 15.70 26.69 -0.13
C ASN A 50 15.86 27.64 -1.33
N THR A 51 17.10 27.82 -1.77
CA THR A 51 17.41 28.48 -3.05
C THR A 51 17.04 27.59 -4.25
N GLU A 52 17.06 28.16 -5.44
CA GLU A 52 16.83 27.41 -6.69
C GLU A 52 17.79 26.23 -6.84
N ALA A 53 19.09 26.44 -6.64
CA ALA A 53 20.09 25.37 -6.74
C ALA A 53 19.88 24.26 -5.69
N GLN A 54 19.47 24.62 -4.47
CA GLN A 54 19.13 23.64 -3.43
C GLN A 54 17.89 22.84 -3.79
N ASN A 55 16.87 23.48 -4.37
CA ASN A 55 15.67 22.80 -4.86
C ASN A 55 15.99 21.87 -6.02
N ALA A 56 16.79 22.31 -6.99
CA ALA A 56 17.22 21.46 -8.10
C ALA A 56 17.90 20.18 -7.59
N ARG A 57 18.82 20.30 -6.63
CA ARG A 57 19.47 19.16 -6.00
C ARG A 57 18.49 18.28 -5.22
N LEU A 58 17.61 18.87 -4.41
CA LEU A 58 16.63 18.14 -3.60
C LEU A 58 15.69 17.31 -4.47
N PHE A 59 15.06 17.91 -5.47
CA PHE A 59 14.11 17.22 -6.33
C PHE A 59 14.78 16.18 -7.22
N ALA A 60 16.02 16.42 -7.68
CA ALA A 60 16.78 15.42 -8.40
C ALA A 60 17.04 14.16 -7.54
N LEU A 61 17.54 14.34 -6.31
CA LEU A 61 17.86 13.23 -5.41
C LEU A 61 16.61 12.46 -4.98
N VAL A 62 15.56 13.15 -4.54
CA VAL A 62 14.32 12.51 -4.06
C VAL A 62 13.63 11.73 -5.18
N ASN A 63 13.54 12.29 -6.39
CA ASN A 63 12.86 11.59 -7.49
C ASN A 63 13.72 10.47 -8.09
N ALA A 64 15.06 10.59 -8.08
CA ALA A 64 15.93 9.47 -8.44
C ALA A 64 15.77 8.31 -7.44
N ALA A 65 15.83 8.60 -6.13
CA ALA A 65 15.67 7.60 -5.08
C ALA A 65 14.30 6.90 -5.14
N MET A 66 13.21 7.66 -5.33
CA MET A 66 11.88 7.06 -5.52
C MET A 66 11.80 6.24 -6.82
N GLY A 67 12.48 6.65 -7.89
CA GLY A 67 12.56 5.90 -9.15
C GLY A 67 13.15 4.51 -8.92
N ASP A 68 14.34 4.44 -8.30
CA ASP A 68 15.01 3.17 -7.99
C ASP A 68 14.22 2.34 -6.97
N ALA A 69 13.60 2.98 -5.98
CA ALA A 69 12.71 2.33 -5.02
C ALA A 69 11.52 1.64 -5.70
N GLY A 70 10.96 2.27 -6.73
CA GLY A 70 9.90 1.68 -7.55
C GLY A 70 10.38 0.44 -8.31
N ILE A 71 11.56 0.51 -8.93
CA ILE A 71 12.16 -0.62 -9.65
C ILE A 71 12.35 -1.80 -8.69
N LEU A 72 13.02 -1.58 -7.55
CA LEU A 72 13.30 -2.65 -6.60
C LEU A 72 12.04 -3.19 -5.92
N ALA A 73 11.07 -2.34 -5.57
CA ALA A 73 9.81 -2.81 -4.99
C ALA A 73 9.04 -3.71 -5.97
N TRP A 74 9.00 -3.36 -7.26
CA TRP A 74 8.32 -4.18 -8.26
C TRP A 74 9.08 -5.46 -8.58
N ASP A 75 10.40 -5.43 -8.65
CA ASP A 75 11.23 -6.63 -8.79
C ASP A 75 10.91 -7.65 -7.68
N GLN A 76 10.92 -7.21 -6.41
CA GLN A 76 10.60 -8.07 -5.27
C GLN A 76 9.14 -8.54 -5.26
N LYS A 77 8.19 -7.70 -5.72
CA LYS A 77 6.79 -8.10 -5.89
C LYS A 77 6.63 -9.32 -6.77
N TYR A 78 7.33 -9.34 -7.90
CA TYR A 78 7.20 -10.43 -8.86
C TYR A 78 8.16 -11.59 -8.61
N ILE A 79 9.20 -11.41 -7.79
CA ILE A 79 9.99 -12.53 -7.25
C ILE A 79 9.19 -13.34 -6.23
N HIS A 80 8.48 -12.66 -5.33
CA HIS A 80 7.74 -13.33 -4.26
C HIS A 80 6.30 -13.71 -4.62
N ASP A 81 5.71 -13.00 -5.58
CA ASP A 81 4.33 -13.19 -6.08
C ASP A 81 3.28 -13.37 -4.97
N LEU A 82 3.48 -12.66 -3.85
CA LEU A 82 2.66 -12.85 -2.66
C LEU A 82 1.24 -12.31 -2.87
N TRP A 83 0.24 -13.12 -2.54
CA TRP A 83 -1.17 -12.77 -2.57
C TRP A 83 -1.54 -11.57 -1.69
N ARG A 84 -2.70 -10.97 -1.97
CA ARG A 84 -3.25 -9.84 -1.19
C ARG A 84 -4.01 -10.33 0.04
N PRO A 85 -4.11 -9.53 1.12
CA PRO A 85 -4.84 -9.94 2.33
C PRO A 85 -6.27 -10.41 2.08
N VAL A 86 -6.99 -9.80 1.13
CA VAL A 86 -8.36 -10.23 0.78
C VAL A 86 -8.41 -11.67 0.26
N VAL A 87 -7.38 -12.14 -0.43
CA VAL A 87 -7.28 -13.53 -0.88
C VAL A 87 -6.84 -14.41 0.29
N GLY A 88 -5.76 -14.03 0.98
CA GLY A 88 -5.23 -14.83 2.09
C GLY A 88 -6.21 -15.03 3.26
N ILE A 89 -7.10 -14.08 3.54
CA ILE A 89 -8.14 -14.22 4.59
C ILE A 89 -9.31 -15.08 4.11
N ARG A 90 -9.70 -14.97 2.84
CA ARG A 90 -10.86 -15.69 2.29
C ARG A 90 -10.55 -17.15 1.98
N GLU A 91 -9.33 -17.39 1.50
CA GLU A 91 -8.83 -18.69 1.06
C GLU A 91 -7.75 -19.20 2.04
N HIS A 92 -7.88 -18.85 3.33
CA HIS A 92 -6.88 -19.26 4.32
C HIS A 92 -6.81 -20.78 4.40
N ASP A 93 -5.63 -21.31 4.19
CA ASP A 93 -5.29 -22.72 4.32
C ASP A 93 -3.90 -22.79 4.98
N GLU A 94 -3.76 -23.64 6.00
CA GLU A 94 -2.51 -23.79 6.76
C GLU A 94 -1.34 -24.24 5.87
N SER A 95 -1.63 -24.93 4.77
CA SER A 95 -0.65 -25.39 3.79
C SER A 95 -0.07 -24.28 2.91
N PHE A 96 -0.59 -23.05 2.97
CA PHE A 96 0.02 -21.87 2.33
C PHE A 96 1.04 -21.14 3.23
N GLY A 97 1.23 -21.60 4.47
CA GLY A 97 2.23 -21.06 5.38
C GLY A 97 3.68 -21.49 5.05
N PRO A 98 4.71 -20.78 5.54
CA PRO A 98 6.11 -21.09 5.26
C PRO A 98 6.60 -22.43 5.88
N ALA A 99 5.81 -23.02 6.78
CA ALA A 99 6.12 -24.30 7.44
C ALA A 99 5.43 -25.50 6.77
N ALA A 100 4.59 -25.28 5.76
CA ALA A 100 3.85 -26.33 5.09
C ALA A 100 4.79 -27.22 4.25
N THR A 101 4.61 -28.53 4.35
CA THR A 101 5.36 -29.51 3.56
C THR A 101 4.56 -30.09 2.41
N GLU A 102 3.23 -30.05 2.49
CA GLU A 102 2.30 -30.59 1.49
C GLU A 102 1.04 -29.71 1.40
N ALA A 103 0.46 -29.61 0.21
CA ALA A 103 -0.83 -28.95 -0.01
C ALA A 103 -1.97 -29.88 0.38
N ASN A 104 -2.96 -29.39 1.13
CA ASN A 104 -4.14 -30.16 1.53
C ASN A 104 -5.47 -29.58 0.99
N ASN A 105 -5.48 -28.35 0.45
CA ASN A 105 -6.67 -27.66 -0.07
C ASN A 105 -7.84 -27.64 0.93
N ASP A 106 -7.53 -27.49 2.21
CA ASP A 106 -8.49 -27.48 3.30
C ASP A 106 -8.60 -26.05 3.84
N ILE A 107 -9.61 -25.32 3.37
CA ILE A 107 -9.87 -23.94 3.81
C ILE A 107 -10.16 -23.98 5.32
N SER A 108 -9.28 -23.37 6.09
CA SER A 108 -9.35 -23.32 7.53
C SER A 108 -10.55 -22.48 7.99
N ASN A 109 -11.17 -22.92 9.09
CA ASN A 109 -12.23 -22.16 9.77
C ASN A 109 -11.72 -20.86 10.41
N ASP A 110 -10.41 -20.63 10.45
CA ASP A 110 -9.80 -19.37 10.89
C ASP A 110 -9.86 -18.26 9.82
N GLY A 111 -10.24 -18.60 8.59
CA GLY A 111 -10.52 -17.64 7.51
C GLY A 111 -11.92 -17.00 7.59
N ASP A 112 -12.14 -15.95 6.80
CA ASP A 112 -13.47 -15.36 6.56
C ASP A 112 -13.70 -15.23 5.04
N PRO A 113 -14.41 -16.20 4.41
CA PRO A 113 -14.67 -16.21 2.97
C PRO A 113 -15.44 -14.99 2.45
N PHE A 114 -16.10 -14.23 3.33
CA PHE A 114 -16.88 -13.04 2.97
C PHE A 114 -16.21 -11.73 3.40
N TRP A 115 -14.98 -11.80 3.92
CA TRP A 115 -14.24 -10.64 4.40
C TRP A 115 -14.04 -9.60 3.30
N LEU A 116 -14.07 -8.32 3.66
CA LEU A 116 -13.81 -7.22 2.74
C LEU A 116 -12.85 -6.22 3.39
N PRO A 117 -11.78 -5.79 2.69
CA PRO A 117 -10.95 -4.70 3.18
C PRO A 117 -11.72 -3.37 3.07
N LEU A 118 -11.23 -2.35 3.77
CA LEU A 118 -11.60 -0.96 3.44
C LEU A 118 -11.30 -0.66 1.95
N GLY A 119 -10.17 -1.21 1.47
CA GLY A 119 -9.74 -1.13 0.07
C GLY A 119 -9.07 0.19 -0.29
N ALA A 120 -8.34 0.18 -1.41
CA ALA A 120 -7.83 1.38 -2.04
C ALA A 120 -9.01 2.26 -2.49
N PRO A 121 -9.09 3.53 -2.05
CA PRO A 121 -10.21 4.40 -2.36
C PRO A 121 -10.29 4.72 -3.85
N ASN A 122 -11.47 4.51 -4.43
CA ASN A 122 -11.74 4.88 -5.82
C ASN A 122 -12.23 6.32 -5.90
N SER A 123 -11.40 7.28 -5.46
CA SER A 123 -11.79 8.69 -5.35
C SER A 123 -12.21 9.26 -6.69
N ASN A 124 -13.15 10.21 -6.67
CA ASN A 124 -13.76 10.83 -7.86
C ASN A 124 -14.43 9.85 -8.83
N SER A 125 -14.94 8.74 -8.29
CA SER A 125 -15.63 7.68 -9.03
C SER A 125 -16.80 7.15 -8.22
N THR A 126 -17.82 6.61 -8.91
CA THR A 126 -18.93 5.88 -8.28
C THR A 126 -18.63 4.38 -8.12
N LYS A 127 -17.48 3.92 -8.63
CA LYS A 127 -17.02 2.54 -8.49
C LYS A 127 -16.60 2.27 -7.05
N LYS A 128 -16.71 0.99 -6.64
CA LYS A 128 -16.25 0.54 -5.33
C LYS A 128 -14.73 0.68 -5.16
N ASN A 129 -14.30 0.73 -3.91
CA ASN A 129 -12.90 0.54 -3.54
C ASN A 129 -12.39 -0.80 -4.04
N PHE A 130 -11.08 -0.90 -4.24
CA PHE A 130 -10.46 -2.05 -4.89
C PHE A 130 -9.19 -2.50 -4.17
N THR A 131 -8.64 -3.64 -4.60
CA THR A 131 -7.30 -4.07 -4.23
C THR A 131 -6.39 -3.84 -5.44
N PRO A 132 -5.26 -3.12 -5.31
CA PRO A 132 -4.39 -2.88 -6.45
C PRO A 132 -3.89 -4.18 -7.09
N ASN A 133 -3.86 -4.20 -8.42
CA ASN A 133 -3.69 -5.38 -9.27
C ASN A 133 -2.21 -5.80 -9.44
N PHE A 134 -1.52 -5.98 -8.32
CA PHE A 134 -0.13 -6.45 -8.27
C PHE A 134 0.15 -7.13 -6.92
N PRO A 135 1.21 -7.98 -6.82
CA PRO A 135 1.55 -8.72 -5.60
C PRO A 135 1.74 -7.83 -4.37
N ALA A 136 1.54 -8.38 -3.18
CA ALA A 136 1.48 -7.64 -1.94
C ALA A 136 2.86 -7.19 -1.43
N TYR A 137 3.87 -8.06 -1.50
CA TYR A 137 5.15 -7.86 -0.82
C TYR A 137 6.27 -7.45 -1.77
N PRO A 138 7.04 -6.37 -1.49
CA PRO A 138 6.84 -5.39 -0.40
C PRO A 138 5.73 -4.38 -0.74
N SER A 139 5.30 -3.57 0.22
CA SER A 139 4.39 -2.45 -0.06
C SER A 139 5.10 -1.35 -0.85
N GLY A 140 4.56 -0.99 -2.03
CA GLY A 140 5.12 0.10 -2.85
C GLY A 140 5.09 1.45 -2.12
N HIS A 141 3.99 1.77 -1.44
CA HIS A 141 3.88 2.97 -0.61
C HIS A 141 4.98 3.06 0.45
N ALA A 142 5.28 1.95 1.12
CA ALA A 142 6.31 1.89 2.15
C ALA A 142 7.70 2.12 1.55
N THR A 143 8.04 1.45 0.44
CA THR A 143 9.35 1.59 -0.21
C THR A 143 9.55 3.01 -0.76
N PHE A 144 8.55 3.57 -1.45
CA PHE A 144 8.62 4.96 -1.93
C PHE A 144 8.73 5.97 -0.77
N GLY A 145 7.94 5.77 0.29
CA GLY A 145 7.97 6.65 1.46
C GLY A 145 9.33 6.67 2.13
N ALA A 146 9.94 5.50 2.36
CA ALA A 146 11.27 5.39 2.95
C ALA A 146 12.38 5.97 2.06
N ALA A 147 12.21 5.95 0.74
CA ALA A 147 13.18 6.56 -0.18
C ALA A 147 13.03 8.09 -0.27
N ALA A 148 11.82 8.62 -0.04
CA ALA A 148 11.52 10.04 -0.18
C ALA A 148 11.80 10.87 1.08
N PHE A 149 11.80 10.27 2.27
CA PHE A 149 11.86 10.92 3.59
C PHE A 149 13.01 10.39 4.43
#